data_AF-A0A382QVS0-F1
#
_entry.id   AF-A0A382QVS0-F1
#
_cell.length_a   1.000
_cell.length_b   1.000
_cell.length_c   1.000
_cell.angle_alpha   90.00
_cell.angle_beta   90.00
_cell.angle_gamma   90.00
#
_symmetry.space_group_name_H-M   'P 1'
#
loop_
_entity.id
_entity.type
_entity.pdbx_description
1 polymer ?
#
loop_
_entity_poly.entity_id
_entity_poly.type
_entity_poly.pdbx_seq_one_letter_code
_entity_poly.pdbx_strand_id
1 'polypeptide(L)'
;MSQLKKRITDDMKSAMKAKDKQALKAVRMILGAIKQKEVDDRIELDDAQVLAVIQKMVKQRKDSISQFSDAGRTDLVEVEEAELVVINSYMPEQLSDE
;
A
#
# COMPACT_ATOMS: atom_id res chain seq x y z
N MET A 1 2.21 -16.35 10.66
CA MET A 1 2.50 -15.90 9.29
C MET A 1 1.21 -15.49 8.57
N SER A 2 1.05 -14.20 8.30
CA SER A 2 -0.08 -13.63 7.54
C SER A 2 -0.15 -14.15 6.10
N GLN A 3 -1.33 -14.60 5.65
CA GLN A 3 -1.58 -14.98 4.25
C GLN A 3 -1.62 -13.76 3.33
N LEU A 4 -2.11 -12.63 3.84
CA LEU A 4 -2.13 -11.36 3.11
C LEU A 4 -0.70 -10.86 2.83
N LYS A 5 0.18 -10.85 3.83
CA LYS A 5 1.61 -10.54 3.68
C LYS A 5 2.28 -11.49 2.67
N LYS A 6 1.94 -12.78 2.70
CA LYS A 6 2.46 -13.76 1.73
C LYS A 6 2.01 -13.40 0.31
N ARG A 7 0.73 -13.11 0.08
CA ARG A 7 0.21 -12.66 -1.23
C ARG A 7 0.96 -11.43 -1.74
N ILE A 8 1.12 -10.40 -0.91
CA ILE A 8 1.84 -9.17 -1.27
C ILE A 8 3.31 -9.48 -1.64
N THR A 9 3.94 -10.41 -0.93
CA THR A 9 5.32 -10.85 -1.22
C THR A 9 5.43 -11.59 -2.56
N ASP A 10 4.44 -12.39 -2.91
CA ASP A 10 4.40 -13.12 -4.18
C ASP A 10 4.08 -12.17 -5.35
N ASP A 11 3.22 -11.18 -5.15
CA ASP A 11 2.95 -10.12 -6.13
C ASP A 11 4.19 -9.26 -6.41
N MET A 12 5.04 -9.02 -5.40
CA MET A 12 6.35 -8.37 -5.62
C MET A 12 7.19 -9.17 -6.63
N LYS A 13 7.23 -10.50 -6.49
CA LYS A 13 7.99 -11.37 -7.40
C LYS A 13 7.39 -11.35 -8.80
N SER A 14 6.06 -11.35 -8.91
CA SER A 14 5.34 -11.23 -10.18
C SER A 14 5.64 -9.89 -10.86
N ALA A 15 5.58 -8.77 -10.13
CA ALA A 15 5.90 -7.44 -10.65
C ALA A 15 7.37 -7.34 -11.12
N MET A 16 8.31 -7.94 -10.39
CA MET A 16 9.72 -8.03 -10.81
C MET A 16 9.87 -8.80 -12.13
N LYS A 17 9.18 -9.94 -12.28
CA LYS A 17 9.22 -10.74 -13.52
C LYS A 17 8.59 -10.02 -14.70
N ALA A 18 7.46 -9.35 -14.47
CA ALA A 18 6.76 -8.56 -15.47
C ALA A 18 7.46 -7.24 -15.84
N LYS A 19 8.49 -6.85 -15.08
CA LYS A 19 9.13 -5.52 -15.17
C LYS A 19 8.14 -4.36 -14.98
N ASP A 20 7.06 -4.61 -14.25
CA ASP A 20 6.08 -3.60 -13.88
C ASP A 20 6.64 -2.73 -12.75
N LYS A 21 7.23 -1.60 -13.13
CA LYS A 21 7.89 -0.69 -12.19
C LYS A 21 6.90 -0.03 -11.23
N GLN A 22 5.68 0.23 -11.68
CA GLN A 22 4.67 0.93 -10.89
C GLN A 22 4.13 0.01 -9.80
N ALA A 23 3.69 -1.19 -10.17
CA ALA A 23 3.25 -2.19 -9.21
C ALA A 23 4.38 -2.57 -8.23
N LEU A 24 5.61 -2.74 -8.75
CA LEU A 24 6.75 -3.08 -7.92
C LEU A 24 7.08 -2.01 -6.87
N LYS A 25 6.98 -0.72 -7.22
CA LYS A 25 7.19 0.39 -6.27
C LYS A 25 6.15 0.35 -5.15
N ALA A 26 4.86 0.28 -5.52
CA ALA A 26 3.75 0.24 -4.58
C ALA A 26 3.84 -0.96 -3.62
N VAL A 27 4.03 -2.17 -4.16
CA VAL A 27 4.13 -3.40 -3.36
C VAL A 27 5.32 -3.35 -2.39
N ARG A 28 6.46 -2.80 -2.80
CA ARG A 28 7.62 -2.63 -1.91
C ARG A 28 7.34 -1.66 -0.77
N MET A 29 6.60 -0.58 -1.01
CA MET A 29 6.20 0.33 0.06
C MET A 29 5.28 -0.34 1.08
N ILE A 30 4.33 -1.16 0.62
CA ILE A 30 3.44 -1.93 1.52
C ILE A 30 4.26 -2.88 2.40
N LEU A 31 5.16 -3.67 1.79
CA LEU A 31 6.04 -4.59 2.54
C LEU A 31 6.96 -3.84 3.52
N GLY A 32 7.44 -2.66 3.13
CA GLY A 32 8.24 -1.79 4.00
C GLY A 32 7.45 -1.32 5.22
N ALA A 33 6.21 -0.87 5.03
CA ALA A 33 5.33 -0.44 6.12
C ALA A 33 4.97 -1.59 7.08
N ILE A 34 4.67 -2.77 6.54
CA ILE A 34 4.46 -3.99 7.35
C ILE A 34 5.71 -4.29 8.15
N LYS A 35 6.89 -4.30 7.51
CA LYS A 35 8.15 -4.64 8.18
C LYS A 35 8.51 -3.63 9.26
N GLN A 36 8.27 -2.34 9.02
CA GLN A 36 8.47 -1.29 10.01
C GLN A 36 7.62 -1.56 11.25
N LYS A 37 6.33 -1.86 11.07
CA LYS A 37 5.41 -2.16 12.18
C LYS A 37 5.83 -3.40 12.97
N GLU A 38 6.27 -4.46 12.29
CA GLU A 38 6.81 -5.66 12.95
C GLU A 38 8.06 -5.37 13.80
N VAL A 39 8.94 -4.48 13.31
CA VAL A 39 10.16 -4.07 14.02
C VAL A 39 9.81 -3.21 15.23
N ASP A 40 8.93 -2.23 15.06
CA ASP A 40 8.53 -1.30 16.12
C ASP A 40 7.86 -2.04 17.28
N ASP A 41 6.95 -2.97 16.96
CA ASP A 41 6.17 -3.71 17.95
C ASP A 41 6.85 -5.01 18.40
N ARG A 42 7.92 -5.43 17.72
CA ARG A 42 8.63 -6.71 17.92
C ARG A 42 7.73 -7.94 17.83
N ILE A 43 6.84 -7.95 16.84
CA ILE A 43 5.91 -9.05 16.56
C ILE A 43 5.94 -9.44 15.09
N GLU A 44 5.36 -10.61 14.75
CA GLU A 44 4.90 -10.87 13.39
C GLU A 44 3.45 -10.42 13.26
N LEU A 45 3.10 -9.73 12.17
CA LEU A 45 1.72 -9.32 11.94
C LEU A 45 0.85 -10.50 11.49
N ASP A 46 -0.36 -10.58 12.03
CA ASP A 46 -1.46 -11.36 11.46
C ASP A 46 -2.17 -10.60 10.32
N ASP A 47 -3.15 -11.23 9.68
CA ASP A 47 -3.87 -10.62 8.55
C ASP A 47 -4.64 -9.36 8.93
N ALA A 48 -5.21 -9.30 10.14
CA ALA A 48 -5.95 -8.13 10.61
C ALA A 48 -5.02 -6.94 10.83
N GLN A 49 -3.84 -7.19 11.41
CA GLN A 49 -2.83 -6.15 11.61
C GLN A 49 -2.20 -5.68 10.29
N VAL A 50 -1.98 -6.60 9.33
CA VAL A 50 -1.54 -6.22 7.97
C VAL A 50 -2.61 -5.36 7.29
N LEU A 51 -3.89 -5.72 7.41
CA LEU A 51 -4.98 -4.92 6.85
C LEU A 51 -5.04 -3.53 7.48
N ALA A 52 -4.83 -3.40 8.80
CA ALA A 52 -4.77 -2.11 9.48
C ALA A 52 -3.61 -1.23 8.98
N VAL A 53 -2.46 -1.83 8.65
CA VAL A 53 -1.34 -1.10 8.01
C VAL A 53 -1.74 -0.59 6.63
N ILE A 54 -2.40 -1.42 5.81
CA ILE A 54 -2.86 -1.04 4.47
C ILE A 54 -3.92 0.07 4.56
N GLN A 55 -4.90 -0.04 5.44
CA GLN A 55 -5.89 1.02 5.72
C GLN A 55 -5.23 2.35 6.06
N LYS A 56 -4.21 2.33 6.92
CA LYS A 56 -3.45 3.54 7.26
C LYS A 56 -2.76 4.13 6.03
N MET A 57 -2.18 3.29 5.16
CA MET A 57 -1.57 3.75 3.92
C MET A 57 -2.59 4.38 2.97
N VAL A 58 -3.77 3.75 2.79
CA VAL A 58 -4.89 4.31 1.99
C VAL A 58 -5.23 5.72 2.46
N LYS A 59 -5.42 5.89 3.78
CA LYS A 59 -5.73 7.19 4.36
C LYS A 59 -4.62 8.22 4.10
N GLN A 60 -3.35 7.85 4.28
CA GLN A 60 -2.22 8.73 4.01
C GLN A 60 -2.18 9.19 2.54
N ARG A 61 -2.49 8.30 1.60
CA ARG A 61 -2.57 8.66 0.17
C ARG A 61 -3.72 9.61 -0.12
N LYS A 62 -4.92 9.36 0.43
CA LYS A 62 -6.07 10.27 0.31
C LYS A 62 -5.76 11.66 0.86
N ASP A 63 -5.14 11.72 2.05
CA ASP A 63 -4.74 12.99 2.67
C ASP A 63 -3.70 13.73 1.80
N SER A 64 -2.71 13.03 1.25
CA SER A 64 -1.70 13.61 0.34
C SER A 64 -2.30 14.09 -0.99
N ILE A 65 -3.23 13.33 -1.58
CA ILE A 65 -3.96 13.71 -2.79
C ILE A 65 -4.69 15.04 -2.56
N SER A 66 -5.43 15.17 -1.46
CA SER A 66 -6.13 16.41 -1.12
C SER A 66 -5.16 17.58 -1.00
N GLN A 67 -4.06 17.41 -0.25
CA GLN A 67 -3.07 18.46 -0.03
C GLN A 67 -2.37 18.89 -1.33
N PHE A 68 -2.01 17.95 -2.21
CA PHE A 68 -1.39 18.25 -3.49
C PHE A 68 -2.36 18.89 -4.47
N SER A 69 -3.62 18.46 -4.47
CA SER A 69 -4.70 19.08 -5.25
C SER A 69 -4.90 20.54 -4.83
N ASP A 70 -5.01 20.80 -3.53
CA ASP A 70 -5.17 22.16 -2.97
C ASP A 70 -3.98 23.07 -3.30
N ALA A 71 -2.78 22.50 -3.42
CA ALA A 71 -1.56 23.20 -3.81
C ALA A 71 -1.36 23.32 -5.34
N GLY A 72 -2.28 22.82 -6.17
CA GLY A 72 -2.16 22.83 -7.63
C GLY A 72 -1.05 21.93 -8.19
N ARG A 73 -0.61 20.93 -7.42
CA ARG A 73 0.46 19.99 -7.78
C ARG A 73 -0.10 18.72 -8.39
N THR A 74 -0.72 18.85 -9.56
CA THR A 74 -1.35 17.74 -10.30
C THR A 74 -0.35 16.60 -10.59
N ASP A 75 0.92 16.94 -10.82
CA ASP A 75 2.00 15.96 -11.01
C ASP A 75 2.17 15.01 -9.81
N LEU A 76 1.96 15.51 -8.59
CA LEU A 76 2.04 14.70 -7.37
C LEU A 76 0.72 13.98 -7.09
N VAL A 77 -0.43 14.59 -7.44
CA VAL A 77 -1.75 13.92 -7.34
C VAL A 77 -1.76 12.63 -8.16
N GLU A 78 -1.34 12.69 -9.42
CA GLU A 78 -1.31 11.52 -10.31
C GLU A 78 -0.44 10.39 -9.74
N VAL A 79 0.68 10.73 -9.09
CA VAL A 79 1.57 9.75 -8.45
C VAL A 79 0.89 9.09 -7.26
N GLU A 80 0.24 9.87 -6.40
CA GLU A 80 -0.44 9.35 -5.21
C GLU A 80 -1.68 8.51 -5.59
N GLU A 81 -2.46 8.91 -6.59
CA GLU A 81 -3.58 8.14 -7.13
C GLU A 81 -3.14 6.81 -7.73
N ALA A 82 -2.06 6.84 -8.52
CA ALA A 82 -1.45 5.64 -9.08
C ALA A 82 -1.01 4.63 -8.00
N GLU A 83 -0.50 5.11 -6.88
CA GLU A 83 -0.15 4.27 -5.73
C GLU A 83 -1.39 3.78 -4.98
N LEU A 84 -2.38 4.65 -4.77
CA LEU A 84 -3.63 4.34 -4.09
C LEU A 84 -4.40 3.21 -4.77
N VAL A 85 -4.45 3.19 -6.11
CA VAL A 85 -5.08 2.10 -6.89
C VAL A 85 -4.45 0.75 -6.55
N VAL A 86 -3.11 0.68 -6.47
CA VAL A 86 -2.43 -0.59 -6.15
C VAL A 86 -2.66 -0.99 -4.70
N ILE A 87 -2.61 -0.03 -3.77
CA ILE A 87 -2.84 -0.31 -2.34
C ILE A 87 -4.27 -0.83 -2.12
N ASN A 88 -5.27 -0.23 -2.78
CA ASN A 88 -6.67 -0.65 -2.69
C ASN A 88 -6.92 -2.07 -3.23
N SER A 89 -6.08 -2.58 -4.14
CA SER A 89 -6.20 -3.97 -4.63
C SER A 89 -5.97 -5.05 -3.55
N TYR A 90 -5.41 -4.64 -2.40
CA TYR A 90 -5.20 -5.48 -1.23
C TYR A 90 -6.25 -5.29 -0.12
N MET A 91 -7.18 -4.35 -0.31
CA MET A 91 -8.29 -4.12 0.59
C MET A 91 -9.48 -5.02 0.23
N PRO A 92 -10.29 -5.46 1.21
CA PRO A 92 -11.60 -6.03 0.93
C PRO A 92 -12.50 -5.02 0.21
N GLU A 93 -13.36 -5.47 -0.71
CA GLU A 93 -14.29 -4.60 -1.47
C GLU A 93 -15.16 -3.71 -0.57
N GLN A 94 -15.44 -4.11 0.68
CA GLN A 94 -16.23 -3.30 1.61
C GLN A 94 -15.47 -2.10 2.21
N LEU A 95 -14.15 -2.04 2.04
CA LEU A 95 -13.27 -1.03 2.65
C LEU A 95 -12.56 -0.15 1.60
N SER A 96 -12.81 -0.37 0.31
CA SER A 96 -12.25 0.47 -0.76
C SER A 96 -12.93 1.85 -0.87
N ASP A 97 -14.11 2.00 -0.27
CA ASP A 97 -15.04 3.11 -0.54
C ASP A 97 -15.18 4.15 0.59
N GLU A 98 -14.39 4.06 1.67
CA GLU A 98 -14.28 5.11 2.72
C GLU A 98 -13.01 5.95 2.54
#